data_AF-A0A0N0MLJ0-F1
#
_entry.id   AF-A0A0N0MLJ0-F1
#
_cell.length_a   1.000
_cell.length_b   1.000
_cell.length_c   1.000
_cell.angle_alpha   90.00
_cell.angle_beta   90.00
_cell.angle_gamma   90.00
#
_symmetry.space_group_name_H-M   'P 1'
#
loop_
_entity.id
_entity.type
_entity.pdbx_description
1 polymer ?
#
loop_
_entity_poly.entity_id
_entity_poly.type
_entity_poly.pdbx_seq_one_letter_code
_entity_poly.pdbx_strand_id
1 'polypeptide(L)'
;MDRRRDSGGERTREGLPARVVPVRETTPALHRARSAEEAAPTNPAAMAVVQRVAGNRAATLTVQRAGESSTSAPERAEQTEQGEQTERQGAEQGTDGGQGGKGAEALTRLMASIGENTVLEKMKANFLSPRTWWPEKWLMEGELRLRRTLERRVVRGQLFNEQELEDIKVLSEANPRWLRKVGLGTYDEAVKYAEGDFKGWLKLPAGRRILSATLAFGRRDPDGPTPIGPDYTLGRFMETQNKDLPEDEKKELERERDEQIRETALDTLHPARIPADRLHPSAAEAREKHAQANDKATEILTNVLLVLQHGLKIFQPDEDGGGQHIDYEQGDVIRALAHGGRVTIRIPAVAEGESRTKLPDLLGVTEGKERAEGLDRRGFATHRTAVDKNAKDGTPGKIKEKGGIGASLTNMVTPPIPHVGAERPQMSGKDAAVGGIGAKDWNGEVILPTGSHGHMLLVFTPPTRKKDGTLMVGIETVKPGAPSPVGYKHDVRSTEATSNPESPFHGHKPDKVGSGGTGKNERYVDLREMGRAQGGGDWHAYLSEVMAQWKAALDDTEDGSDARDELYQGLVGPRRHFPGRLPPGTEDRGEGEDPQG
;
A
#
# COMPACT_ATOMS: atom_id res chain seq x y z
N MET A 1 -53.69 4.68 56.28
CA MET A 1 -53.51 4.64 57.74
C MET A 1 -52.41 3.62 57.99
N ASP A 2 -51.22 4.10 58.33
CA ASP A 2 -50.58 3.91 59.66
C ASP A 2 -50.11 2.46 59.84
N ARG A 3 -48.91 2.10 60.28
CA ARG A 3 -47.69 2.78 60.79
C ARG A 3 -46.72 1.63 61.13
N ARG A 4 -45.39 1.87 61.04
CA ARG A 4 -44.30 1.57 62.04
C ARG A 4 -44.27 0.17 62.73
N ARG A 5 -43.16 -0.44 63.14
CA ARG A 5 -41.73 -0.11 63.31
C ARG A 5 -41.00 -1.35 63.88
N ASP A 6 -39.73 -1.47 63.52
CA ASP A 6 -38.53 -1.77 64.35
C ASP A 6 -38.23 -3.10 65.07
N SER A 7 -36.90 -3.23 65.22
CA SER A 7 -36.04 -4.08 66.05
C SER A 7 -35.67 -5.44 65.45
N GLY A 8 -34.42 -5.88 65.38
CA GLY A 8 -33.18 -5.50 66.07
C GLY A 8 -32.54 -6.79 66.60
N GLY A 9 -31.30 -7.09 66.22
CA GLY A 9 -30.63 -8.31 66.67
C GLY A 9 -29.19 -8.46 66.19
N GLU A 10 -28.26 -7.89 66.95
CA GLU A 10 -26.82 -8.14 66.90
C GLU A 10 -26.48 -9.61 67.26
N ARG A 11 -25.48 -10.20 66.60
CA ARG A 11 -24.57 -11.17 67.23
C ARG A 11 -23.14 -10.99 66.76
N THR A 12 -22.29 -10.86 67.77
CA THR A 12 -20.84 -10.75 67.80
C THR A 12 -20.11 -12.06 67.43
N ARG A 13 -18.90 -11.95 66.90
CA ARG A 13 -17.84 -12.96 67.07
C ARG A 13 -16.44 -12.34 66.98
N GLU A 14 -15.83 -12.21 68.16
CA GLU A 14 -14.39 -12.22 68.43
C GLU A 14 -13.78 -13.54 67.89
N GLY A 15 -12.50 -13.74 67.56
CA GLY A 15 -11.28 -12.96 67.64
C GLY A 15 -10.06 -13.93 67.55
N LEU A 16 -9.02 -13.51 66.80
CA LEU A 16 -7.58 -13.84 66.92
C LEU A 16 -7.02 -15.22 66.46
N PRO A 17 -5.69 -15.36 66.18
CA PRO A 17 -4.62 -14.35 66.08
C PRO A 17 -3.78 -14.38 64.78
N ALA A 18 -3.09 -13.26 64.54
CA ALA A 18 -2.10 -13.05 63.49
C ALA A 18 -0.76 -13.74 63.82
N ARG A 19 -0.12 -14.32 62.79
CA ARG A 19 1.23 -14.88 62.86
C ARG A 19 2.21 -13.94 62.13
N VAL A 20 3.16 -13.42 62.89
CA VAL A 20 4.31 -12.61 62.45
C VAL A 20 5.48 -13.54 62.13
N VAL A 21 6.10 -13.37 60.95
CA VAL A 21 7.49 -13.78 60.63
C VAL A 21 8.01 -12.87 59.49
N PRO A 22 9.32 -12.71 59.26
CA PRO A 22 9.98 -11.42 59.37
C PRO A 22 10.42 -10.84 58.02
N VAL A 23 10.64 -9.53 58.06
CA VAL A 23 11.29 -8.71 57.03
C VAL A 23 12.72 -9.20 56.80
N ARG A 24 13.09 -9.40 55.53
CA ARG A 24 14.49 -9.40 55.10
C ARG A 24 14.63 -8.41 53.94
N GLU A 25 15.27 -7.29 54.26
CA GLU A 25 15.72 -6.26 53.33
C GLU A 25 16.77 -6.82 52.37
N THR A 26 16.61 -6.57 51.07
CA THR A 26 17.72 -6.34 50.15
C THR A 26 17.18 -5.56 48.94
N THR A 27 17.42 -4.25 48.93
CA THR A 27 17.17 -3.38 47.77
C THR A 27 18.50 -3.15 47.06
N PRO A 28 18.68 -3.54 45.79
CA PRO A 28 19.67 -2.92 44.94
C PRO A 28 19.09 -1.65 44.32
N ALA A 29 19.93 -0.62 44.26
CA ALA A 29 19.62 0.75 43.87
C ALA A 29 18.87 0.88 42.53
N LEU A 30 17.86 1.73 42.54
CA LEU A 30 17.24 2.34 41.37
C LEU A 30 18.31 3.05 40.53
N HIS A 31 18.61 2.51 39.34
CA HIS A 31 19.21 3.30 38.29
C HIS A 31 18.22 4.39 37.87
N ARG A 32 18.54 5.62 38.29
CA ARG A 32 17.91 6.86 37.85
C ARG A 32 18.00 6.93 36.32
N ALA A 33 16.88 6.72 35.63
CA ALA A 33 16.78 7.00 34.22
C ALA A 33 17.09 8.48 33.99
N ARG A 34 18.23 8.76 33.35
CA ARG A 34 18.52 10.09 32.81
C ARG A 34 17.54 10.35 31.68
N SER A 35 16.82 11.46 31.78
CA SER A 35 15.91 11.98 30.78
C SER A 35 16.62 12.07 29.41
N ALA A 36 15.94 11.62 28.36
CA ALA A 36 16.43 11.60 26.98
C ALA A 36 16.38 12.99 26.32
N GLU A 37 16.88 14.02 27.00
CA GLU A 37 16.84 15.41 26.52
C GLU A 37 18.20 16.13 26.55
N GLU A 38 19.31 15.42 26.77
CA GLU A 38 20.66 16.03 26.69
C GLU A 38 21.44 15.64 25.43
N ALA A 39 21.66 16.67 24.61
CA ALA A 39 22.70 16.89 23.60
C ALA A 39 22.69 16.04 22.31
N ALA A 40 21.87 16.46 21.34
CA ALA A 40 22.20 16.26 19.94
C ALA A 40 23.48 17.05 19.58
N PRO A 41 24.45 16.49 18.86
CA PRO A 41 25.65 17.21 18.45
C PRO A 41 25.28 18.37 17.53
N THR A 42 25.67 19.59 17.90
CA THR A 42 25.30 20.82 17.18
C THR A 42 26.28 21.20 16.07
N ASN A 43 27.37 20.45 15.87
CA ASN A 43 28.33 20.74 14.81
C ASN A 43 28.99 19.49 14.18
N PRO A 44 29.57 19.64 12.96
CA PRO A 44 30.15 18.54 12.20
C PRO A 44 31.32 17.81 12.87
N ALA A 45 32.11 18.51 13.70
CA ALA A 45 33.26 17.93 14.39
C ALA A 45 32.83 17.00 15.54
N ALA A 46 31.81 17.41 16.31
CA ALA A 46 31.18 16.56 17.32
C ALA A 46 30.51 15.32 16.68
N MET A 47 30.02 15.46 15.44
CA MET A 47 29.45 14.35 14.68
C MET A 47 30.47 13.32 14.20
N ALA A 48 31.67 13.72 13.78
CA ALA A 48 32.73 12.79 13.37
C ALA A 48 33.15 11.85 14.51
N VAL A 49 33.12 12.35 15.76
CA VAL A 49 33.40 11.57 16.95
C VAL A 49 32.28 10.55 17.23
N VAL A 50 31.01 10.94 17.10
CA VAL A 50 29.86 10.03 17.29
C VAL A 50 29.82 8.94 16.21
N GLN A 51 30.13 9.27 14.95
CA GLN A 51 30.21 8.31 13.85
C GLN A 51 31.32 7.26 14.09
N ARG A 52 32.49 7.69 14.59
CA ARG A 52 33.60 6.79 14.92
C ARG A 52 33.27 5.85 16.09
N VAL A 53 32.58 6.35 17.12
CA VAL A 53 32.15 5.56 18.28
C VAL A 53 31.02 4.57 17.94
N ALA A 54 30.07 4.97 17.09
CA ALA A 54 28.98 4.10 16.63
C ALA A 54 29.47 2.99 15.68
N GLY A 55 30.43 3.29 14.80
CA GLY A 55 31.09 2.30 13.95
C GLY A 55 31.83 1.22 14.77
N ASN A 56 32.55 1.65 15.81
CA ASN A 56 33.28 0.73 16.68
C ASN A 56 32.34 -0.16 17.52
N ARG A 57 31.21 0.36 18.02
CA ARG A 57 30.20 -0.44 18.75
C ARG A 57 29.48 -1.46 17.87
N ALA A 58 29.22 -1.15 16.60
CA ALA A 58 28.61 -2.08 15.67
C ALA A 58 29.55 -3.25 15.33
N ALA A 59 30.86 -3.00 15.24
CA ALA A 59 31.86 -4.05 15.09
C ALA A 59 31.93 -4.97 16.33
N THR A 60 31.90 -4.41 17.55
CA THR A 60 31.94 -5.21 18.78
C THR A 60 30.70 -6.07 19.00
N LEU A 61 29.50 -5.56 18.66
CA LEU A 61 28.24 -6.33 18.75
C LEU A 61 28.14 -7.44 17.69
N THR A 62 28.85 -7.31 16.57
CA THR A 62 28.90 -8.35 15.54
C THR A 62 29.88 -9.46 15.94
N VAL A 63 30.99 -9.13 16.62
CA VAL A 63 31.96 -10.10 17.15
C VAL A 63 31.40 -10.87 18.35
N GLN A 64 30.55 -10.25 19.18
CA GLN A 64 29.91 -10.94 20.32
C GLN A 64 28.74 -11.88 19.93
N ARG A 65 28.27 -11.87 18.68
CA ARG A 65 27.14 -12.72 18.23
C ARG A 65 27.58 -13.89 17.34
N ALA A 66 28.88 -14.01 17.05
CA ALA A 66 29.45 -15.12 16.27
C ALA A 66 30.16 -16.19 17.14
N GLY A 67 30.03 -16.12 18.46
CA GLY A 67 30.72 -16.99 19.42
C GLY A 67 29.80 -18.02 20.09
N GLU A 68 28.94 -18.72 19.35
CA GLU A 68 28.19 -19.89 19.86
C GLU A 68 27.79 -20.78 18.67
N SER A 69 28.74 -21.56 18.14
CA SER A 69 28.58 -22.86 17.45
C SER A 69 29.94 -23.35 16.90
N SER A 70 30.51 -24.35 17.58
CA SER A 70 31.60 -25.26 17.18
C SER A 70 31.35 -25.94 15.82
N THR A 71 32.29 -26.44 14.99
CA THR A 71 33.74 -26.73 15.03
C THR A 71 34.11 -27.26 13.64
N SER A 72 35.12 -26.71 12.95
CA SER A 72 36.26 -27.44 12.31
C SER A 72 37.26 -26.43 11.74
N ALA A 73 38.51 -26.47 12.22
CA ALA A 73 39.70 -25.87 11.59
C ALA A 73 40.32 -26.90 10.62
N PRO A 74 41.22 -26.54 9.66
CA PRO A 74 42.52 -25.88 9.88
C PRO A 74 42.76 -24.74 8.84
N GLU A 75 43.85 -23.98 8.73
CA GLU A 75 45.19 -23.94 9.33
C GLU A 75 45.67 -22.48 9.21
N ARG A 76 46.54 -22.07 10.13
CA ARG A 76 46.99 -20.69 10.35
C ARG A 76 48.28 -20.44 9.55
N ALA A 77 48.28 -19.45 8.67
CA ALA A 77 49.51 -18.85 8.14
C ALA A 77 49.57 -17.39 8.61
N GLU A 78 50.56 -17.10 9.45
CA GLU A 78 50.95 -15.77 9.88
C GLU A 78 51.48 -14.98 8.69
N GLN A 79 51.01 -13.74 8.49
CA GLN A 79 51.81 -12.68 7.86
C GLN A 79 51.30 -11.30 8.27
N THR A 80 51.98 -10.79 9.29
CA THR A 80 52.57 -9.45 9.40
C THR A 80 51.75 -8.22 9.01
N GLU A 81 51.49 -7.41 10.04
CA GLU A 81 51.21 -5.99 10.01
C GLU A 81 52.25 -5.22 9.17
N GLN A 82 51.87 -4.79 7.96
CA GLN A 82 52.47 -3.67 7.23
C GLN A 82 51.60 -3.35 6.01
N GLY A 83 50.63 -2.45 6.21
CA GLY A 83 49.70 -2.06 5.16
C GLY A 83 48.90 -0.79 5.43
N GLU A 84 49.34 0.07 6.36
CA GLU A 84 48.80 1.42 6.54
C GLU A 84 49.83 2.44 6.04
N GLN A 85 50.16 2.41 4.75
CA GLN A 85 50.81 3.55 4.07
C GLN A 85 50.76 3.54 2.52
N THR A 86 49.87 2.74 1.90
CA THR A 86 49.72 2.69 0.43
C THR A 86 48.32 3.13 -0.04
N GLU A 87 47.71 4.12 0.63
CA GLU A 87 46.45 4.75 0.18
C GLU A 87 46.63 6.20 -0.29
N ARG A 88 47.86 6.64 -0.60
CA ARG A 88 48.12 7.93 -1.27
C ARG A 88 48.97 7.86 -2.54
N GLN A 89 49.25 6.66 -3.07
CA GLN A 89 49.98 6.48 -4.34
C GLN A 89 49.37 5.39 -5.22
N GLY A 90 48.04 5.39 -5.34
CA GLY A 90 47.30 4.59 -6.33
C GLY A 90 46.63 5.45 -7.42
N ALA A 91 46.90 6.75 -7.43
CA ALA A 91 46.40 7.70 -8.41
C ALA A 91 47.57 8.29 -9.19
N GLU A 92 48.32 7.44 -9.90
CA GLU A 92 49.26 7.80 -10.98
C GLU A 92 50.02 6.53 -11.38
N GLN A 93 49.43 5.71 -12.24
CA GLN A 93 50.11 4.96 -13.31
C GLN A 93 49.15 3.95 -13.94
N GLY A 94 48.62 4.37 -15.09
CA GLY A 94 47.66 3.65 -15.91
C GLY A 94 47.08 4.59 -16.97
N THR A 95 47.90 5.52 -17.48
CA THR A 95 47.55 6.36 -18.63
C THR A 95 47.74 5.55 -19.89
N ASP A 96 46.68 4.89 -20.31
CA ASP A 96 46.37 4.73 -21.72
C ASP A 96 45.39 5.87 -22.08
N GLY A 97 45.91 6.87 -22.79
CA GLY A 97 45.48 8.28 -22.77
C GLY A 97 44.18 8.64 -23.51
N GLY A 98 43.17 7.77 -23.55
CA GLY A 98 41.90 8.05 -24.21
C GLY A 98 40.64 7.79 -23.38
N GLN A 99 40.65 6.74 -22.55
CA GLN A 99 39.45 6.31 -21.81
C GLN A 99 39.34 6.94 -20.41
N GLY A 100 40.47 7.26 -19.76
CA GLY A 100 40.47 7.86 -18.40
C GLY A 100 39.84 9.26 -18.34
N GLY A 101 40.09 10.10 -19.35
CA GLY A 101 39.49 11.45 -19.44
C GLY A 101 38.00 11.41 -19.74
N LYS A 102 37.59 10.60 -20.72
CA LYS A 102 36.17 10.41 -21.08
C LYS A 102 35.34 9.85 -19.92
N GLY A 103 35.90 8.91 -19.15
CA GLY A 103 35.25 8.37 -17.96
C GLY A 103 35.08 9.41 -16.84
N ALA A 104 36.07 10.27 -16.61
CA ALA A 104 35.96 11.33 -15.61
C ALA A 104 34.92 12.41 -16.00
N GLU A 105 34.89 12.80 -17.27
CA GLU A 105 33.89 13.75 -17.77
C GLU A 105 32.47 13.19 -17.71
N ALA A 106 32.26 11.94 -18.18
CA ALA A 106 30.98 11.24 -18.09
C ALA A 106 30.51 11.10 -16.64
N LEU A 107 31.43 10.81 -15.71
CA LEU A 107 31.13 10.76 -14.28
C LEU A 107 30.62 12.12 -13.76
N THR A 108 31.31 13.20 -14.06
CA THR A 108 30.93 14.55 -13.61
C THR A 108 29.57 14.97 -14.18
N ARG A 109 29.34 14.76 -15.48
CA ARG A 109 28.06 15.07 -16.13
C ARG A 109 26.91 14.25 -15.54
N LEU A 110 27.10 12.93 -15.42
CA LEU A 110 26.08 12.04 -14.87
C LEU A 110 25.71 12.42 -13.42
N MET A 111 26.69 12.74 -12.58
CA MET A 111 26.44 13.15 -11.19
C MET A 111 25.61 14.44 -11.11
N ALA A 112 25.89 15.43 -11.97
CA ALA A 112 25.13 16.67 -12.03
C ALA A 112 23.70 16.44 -12.51
N SER A 113 23.54 15.74 -13.65
CA SER A 113 22.24 15.47 -14.27
C SER A 113 21.30 14.66 -13.36
N ILE A 114 21.83 13.72 -12.57
CA ILE A 114 21.01 12.96 -11.61
C ILE A 114 20.36 13.89 -10.57
N GLY A 115 21.08 14.92 -10.13
CA GLY A 115 20.57 15.92 -9.19
C GLY A 115 19.44 16.75 -9.79
N GLU A 116 19.62 17.23 -11.02
CA GLU A 116 18.69 18.11 -11.74
C GLU A 116 17.35 17.41 -12.03
N ASN A 117 17.40 16.14 -12.41
CA ASN A 117 16.21 15.36 -12.79
C ASN A 117 15.50 14.69 -11.59
N THR A 118 15.81 15.13 -10.37
CA THR A 118 15.16 14.68 -9.13
C THR A 118 14.12 15.70 -8.65
N VAL A 119 12.83 15.38 -8.77
CA VAL A 119 11.74 16.30 -8.40
C VAL A 119 11.49 16.38 -6.88
N LEU A 120 11.71 15.29 -6.14
CA LEU A 120 11.44 15.27 -4.70
C LEU A 120 12.55 15.96 -3.90
N GLU A 121 12.24 17.08 -3.25
CA GLU A 121 13.20 17.79 -2.40
C GLU A 121 13.54 17.03 -1.10
N LYS A 122 12.57 16.30 -0.52
CA LYS A 122 12.74 15.59 0.76
C LYS A 122 11.98 14.26 0.76
N MET A 123 12.58 13.23 1.34
CA MET A 123 11.87 12.00 1.69
C MET A 123 11.28 12.10 3.11
N LYS A 124 10.11 11.51 3.32
CA LYS A 124 9.57 11.33 4.68
C LYS A 124 10.56 10.47 5.49
N ALA A 125 10.99 10.98 6.63
CA ALA A 125 11.86 10.23 7.54
C ALA A 125 11.10 8.99 8.04
N ASN A 126 11.70 7.81 7.89
CA ASN A 126 11.16 6.59 8.45
C ASN A 126 11.93 6.25 9.73
N PHE A 127 11.29 6.43 10.89
CA PHE A 127 11.86 6.10 12.20
C PHE A 127 12.31 4.63 12.32
N LEU A 128 11.90 3.71 11.45
CA LEU A 128 12.35 2.31 11.46
C LEU A 128 13.47 2.00 10.46
N SER A 129 13.86 2.96 9.62
CA SER A 129 15.00 2.83 8.71
C SER A 129 16.05 3.88 9.08
N PRO A 130 17.07 3.53 9.89
CA PRO A 130 18.11 4.45 10.36
C PRO A 130 18.84 5.20 9.24
N ARG A 131 18.90 4.60 8.04
CA ARG A 131 19.46 5.22 6.83
C ARG A 131 18.67 6.43 6.33
N THR A 132 17.42 6.58 6.75
CA THR A 132 16.53 7.69 6.34
C THR A 132 16.48 8.85 7.33
N TRP A 133 17.12 8.74 8.49
CA TRP A 133 17.04 9.75 9.57
C TRP A 133 17.89 10.99 9.31
N TRP A 134 18.90 10.88 8.45
CA TRP A 134 19.86 11.96 8.22
C TRP A 134 19.39 12.84 7.05
N PRO A 135 19.27 14.17 7.24
CA PRO A 135 19.07 15.13 6.16
C PRO A 135 20.17 14.99 5.11
N GLU A 136 19.80 14.98 3.82
CA GLU A 136 20.76 14.81 2.71
C GLU A 136 21.82 15.92 2.66
N LYS A 137 21.45 17.14 3.06
CA LYS A 137 22.39 18.26 3.24
C LYS A 137 23.49 18.01 4.28
N TRP A 138 23.40 16.95 5.07
CA TRP A 138 24.43 16.52 6.02
C TRP A 138 25.30 15.37 5.48
N LEU A 139 24.98 14.84 4.30
CA LEU A 139 25.82 13.86 3.62
C LEU A 139 26.88 14.62 2.80
N MET A 140 28.14 14.21 2.93
CA MET A 140 29.22 14.73 2.09
C MET A 140 28.94 14.43 0.61
N GLU A 141 29.35 15.34 -0.27
CA GLU A 141 29.29 15.12 -1.71
C GLU A 141 30.08 13.86 -2.08
N GLY A 142 29.47 13.00 -2.89
CA GLY A 142 30.00 11.69 -3.23
C GLY A 142 28.92 10.62 -3.35
N GLU A 143 29.34 9.36 -3.35
CA GLU A 143 28.53 8.20 -3.69
C GLU A 143 27.29 8.00 -2.81
N LEU A 144 27.39 8.30 -1.51
CA LEU A 144 26.28 8.15 -0.57
C LEU A 144 25.17 9.18 -0.82
N ARG A 145 25.56 10.43 -1.12
CA ARG A 145 24.61 11.48 -1.49
C ARG A 145 23.94 11.14 -2.82
N LEU A 146 24.70 10.67 -3.82
CA LEU A 146 24.15 10.25 -5.10
C LEU A 146 23.15 9.09 -4.97
N ARG A 147 23.47 8.05 -4.18
CA ARG A 147 22.54 6.95 -3.85
C ARG A 147 21.24 7.50 -3.27
N ARG A 148 21.32 8.48 -2.37
CA ARG A 148 20.16 9.12 -1.75
C ARG A 148 19.34 9.93 -2.75
N THR A 149 20.00 10.62 -3.67
CA THR A 149 19.34 11.34 -4.78
C THR A 149 18.60 10.35 -5.68
N LEU A 150 19.20 9.20 -6.03
CA LEU A 150 18.53 8.14 -6.79
C LEU A 150 17.34 7.53 -6.04
N GLU A 151 17.42 7.36 -4.72
CA GLU A 151 16.27 6.96 -3.89
C GLU A 151 15.10 7.95 -3.95
N ARG A 152 15.37 9.25 -4.14
CA ARG A 152 14.32 10.27 -4.37
C ARG A 152 13.81 10.21 -5.80
N ARG A 153 14.71 10.09 -6.78
CA ARG A 153 14.38 10.04 -8.21
C ARG A 153 13.45 8.87 -8.53
N VAL A 154 13.67 7.68 -7.96
CA VAL A 154 12.79 6.52 -8.23
C VAL A 154 11.35 6.69 -7.73
N VAL A 155 11.06 7.69 -6.89
CA VAL A 155 9.72 7.88 -6.31
C VAL A 155 8.87 8.86 -7.14
N ARG A 156 9.46 9.93 -7.71
CA ARG A 156 8.76 10.95 -8.54
C ARG A 156 9.68 11.71 -9.52
N GLY A 157 10.88 11.22 -9.79
CA GLY A 157 11.80 11.84 -10.75
C GLY A 157 11.62 11.30 -12.16
N GLN A 158 12.37 11.88 -13.10
CA GLN A 158 12.35 11.47 -14.52
C GLN A 158 13.18 10.20 -14.76
N LEU A 159 12.90 9.50 -15.87
CA LEU A 159 13.78 8.44 -16.39
C LEU A 159 15.15 9.00 -16.80
N PHE A 160 16.12 8.11 -17.04
CA PHE A 160 17.41 8.58 -17.56
C PHE A 160 17.24 9.10 -18.99
N ASN A 161 17.73 10.31 -19.25
CA ASN A 161 17.73 10.88 -20.60
C ASN A 161 18.84 10.24 -21.46
N GLU A 162 18.87 10.58 -22.75
CA GLU A 162 19.83 10.02 -23.70
C GLU A 162 21.29 10.24 -23.29
N GLN A 163 21.63 11.44 -22.80
CA GLN A 163 22.99 11.77 -22.36
C GLN A 163 23.38 10.96 -21.13
N GLU A 164 22.48 10.79 -20.17
CA GLU A 164 22.71 9.97 -18.98
C GLU A 164 22.91 8.49 -19.36
N LEU A 165 22.14 7.97 -20.33
CA LEU A 165 22.33 6.61 -20.85
C LEU A 165 23.68 6.44 -21.55
N GLU A 166 24.11 7.43 -22.33
CA GLU A 166 25.44 7.42 -22.96
C GLU A 166 26.55 7.45 -21.90
N ASP A 167 26.46 8.33 -20.90
CA ASP A 167 27.43 8.41 -19.82
C ASP A 167 27.49 7.10 -19.02
N ILE A 168 26.34 6.46 -18.77
CA ILE A 168 26.28 5.12 -18.13
C ILE A 168 26.95 4.05 -19.00
N LYS A 169 26.79 4.08 -20.33
CA LYS A 169 27.49 3.15 -21.25
C LYS A 169 28.99 3.35 -21.19
N VAL A 170 29.47 4.59 -21.30
CA VAL A 170 30.90 4.94 -21.19
C VAL A 170 31.47 4.48 -19.84
N LEU A 171 30.76 4.73 -18.74
CA LEU A 171 31.17 4.32 -17.40
C LEU A 171 31.07 2.81 -17.16
N SER A 172 30.24 2.09 -17.92
CA SER A 172 30.17 0.62 -17.84
C SER A 172 31.48 -0.03 -18.30
N GLU A 173 32.19 0.61 -19.24
CA GLU A 173 33.51 0.19 -19.68
C GLU A 173 34.62 0.80 -18.81
N ALA A 174 34.56 2.12 -18.58
CA ALA A 174 35.64 2.87 -17.93
C ALA A 174 35.68 2.74 -16.40
N ASN A 175 34.52 2.61 -15.74
CA ASN A 175 34.43 2.54 -14.28
C ASN A 175 33.21 1.74 -13.75
N PRO A 176 33.10 0.44 -14.10
CA PRO A 176 31.95 -0.37 -13.70
C PRO A 176 31.87 -0.63 -12.19
N ARG A 177 33.01 -0.56 -11.47
CA ARG A 177 33.04 -0.68 -10.00
C ARG A 177 32.32 0.49 -9.35
N TRP A 178 32.54 1.70 -9.82
CA TRP A 178 31.86 2.88 -9.29
C TRP A 178 30.35 2.82 -9.56
N LEU A 179 29.91 2.45 -10.77
CA LEU A 179 28.48 2.30 -11.08
C LEU A 179 27.76 1.32 -10.14
N ARG A 180 28.37 0.16 -9.87
CA ARG A 180 27.86 -0.79 -8.87
C ARG A 180 27.88 -0.20 -7.46
N LYS A 181 28.94 0.54 -7.12
CA LYS A 181 29.07 1.22 -5.82
C LYS A 181 28.12 2.40 -5.64
N VAL A 182 27.53 3.00 -6.68
CA VAL A 182 26.44 3.98 -6.52
C VAL A 182 25.05 3.37 -6.71
N GLY A 183 24.98 2.07 -6.99
CA GLY A 183 23.72 1.35 -7.15
C GLY A 183 23.04 1.56 -8.49
N LEU A 184 23.78 1.92 -9.54
CA LEU A 184 23.29 1.91 -10.92
C LEU A 184 23.49 0.54 -11.57
N GLY A 185 24.62 -0.11 -11.29
CA GLY A 185 25.07 -1.27 -12.07
C GLY A 185 25.52 -0.87 -13.48
N THR A 186 26.00 -1.82 -14.27
CA THR A 186 26.36 -1.56 -15.67
C THR A 186 25.13 -1.61 -16.59
N TYR A 187 25.27 -1.04 -17.79
CA TYR A 187 24.24 -1.07 -18.83
C TYR A 187 23.84 -2.51 -19.19
N ASP A 188 24.81 -3.38 -19.50
CA ASP A 188 24.55 -4.78 -19.89
C ASP A 188 23.88 -5.59 -18.80
N GLU A 189 24.29 -5.36 -17.55
CA GLU A 189 23.61 -5.97 -16.42
C GLU A 189 22.14 -5.56 -16.46
N ALA A 190 21.79 -4.30 -16.75
CA ALA A 190 20.42 -3.78 -16.70
C ALA A 190 19.57 -4.31 -17.85
N VAL A 191 20.17 -4.39 -19.05
CA VAL A 191 19.60 -5.06 -20.22
C VAL A 191 19.24 -6.50 -19.88
N LYS A 192 20.19 -7.26 -19.33
CA LYS A 192 19.97 -8.66 -18.97
C LYS A 192 18.88 -8.81 -17.91
N TYR A 193 18.82 -7.89 -16.95
CA TYR A 193 17.80 -7.96 -15.90
C TYR A 193 16.38 -7.71 -16.44
N ALA A 194 16.23 -6.83 -17.42
CA ALA A 194 14.95 -6.53 -18.07
C ALA A 194 14.40 -7.69 -18.93
N GLU A 195 15.13 -8.82 -19.05
CA GLU A 195 14.68 -10.00 -19.80
C GLU A 195 13.70 -10.90 -19.03
N GLY A 196 13.45 -10.68 -17.72
CA GLY A 196 12.26 -11.25 -17.06
C GLY A 196 12.43 -12.09 -15.78
N ASP A 197 13.33 -11.73 -14.86
CA ASP A 197 13.30 -12.26 -13.46
C ASP A 197 13.13 -11.14 -12.43
N PHE A 198 11.87 -10.80 -12.17
CA PHE A 198 11.51 -9.70 -11.28
C PHE A 198 11.42 -10.08 -9.80
N LYS A 199 11.72 -11.33 -9.42
CA LYS A 199 11.67 -11.79 -8.00
C LYS A 199 12.56 -10.98 -7.05
N GLY A 200 13.58 -10.33 -7.61
CA GLY A 200 14.50 -9.43 -6.91
C GLY A 200 14.19 -7.94 -7.03
N TRP A 201 13.12 -7.54 -7.76
CA TRP A 201 12.89 -6.17 -8.20
C TRP A 201 13.06 -5.14 -7.08
N LEU A 202 12.32 -5.29 -5.98
CA LEU A 202 12.35 -4.33 -4.87
C LEU A 202 13.58 -4.48 -3.96
N LYS A 203 14.42 -5.48 -4.20
CA LYS A 203 15.75 -5.62 -3.57
C LYS A 203 16.84 -4.91 -4.36
N LEU A 204 16.57 -4.55 -5.62
CA LEU A 204 17.52 -3.79 -6.43
C LEU A 204 17.70 -2.38 -5.89
N PRO A 205 18.92 -1.83 -5.97
CA PRO A 205 19.15 -0.43 -5.69
C PRO A 205 18.27 0.49 -6.56
N ALA A 206 17.94 1.68 -6.07
CA ALA A 206 17.05 2.61 -6.76
C ALA A 206 17.55 2.99 -8.16
N GLY A 207 18.83 3.34 -8.30
CA GLY A 207 19.42 3.69 -9.61
C GLY A 207 19.29 2.56 -10.62
N ARG A 208 19.50 1.33 -10.17
CA ARG A 208 19.35 0.14 -11.00
C ARG A 208 17.92 -0.05 -11.51
N ARG A 209 16.92 0.17 -10.65
CA ARG A 209 15.51 0.12 -11.04
C ARG A 209 15.16 1.20 -12.06
N ILE A 210 15.65 2.42 -11.88
CA ILE A 210 15.46 3.51 -12.85
C ILE A 210 16.10 3.15 -14.19
N LEU A 211 17.30 2.57 -14.18
CA LEU A 211 17.98 2.16 -15.42
C LEU A 211 17.21 1.07 -16.15
N SER A 212 16.82 -0.01 -15.47
CA SER A 212 15.98 -1.05 -16.08
C SER A 212 14.65 -0.49 -16.58
N ALA A 213 13.99 0.39 -15.82
CA ALA A 213 12.74 1.03 -16.22
C ALA A 213 12.92 1.93 -17.46
N THR A 214 14.02 2.66 -17.55
CA THR A 214 14.36 3.49 -18.72
C THR A 214 14.51 2.62 -19.96
N LEU A 215 15.23 1.50 -19.84
CA LEU A 215 15.44 0.57 -20.96
C LEU A 215 14.16 -0.15 -21.38
N ALA A 216 13.34 -0.59 -20.42
CA ALA A 216 12.07 -1.25 -20.69
C ALA A 216 11.09 -0.30 -21.39
N PHE A 217 10.97 0.93 -20.89
CA PHE A 217 10.09 1.94 -21.48
C PHE A 217 10.54 2.40 -22.87
N GLY A 218 11.85 2.56 -23.09
CA GLY A 218 12.41 2.91 -24.40
C GLY A 218 12.29 1.80 -25.45
N ARG A 219 11.97 0.57 -25.06
CA ARG A 219 11.71 -0.58 -25.96
C ARG A 219 10.22 -0.79 -26.23
N ARG A 220 9.34 0.07 -25.70
CA ARG A 220 7.90 -0.08 -25.89
C ARG A 220 7.57 -0.07 -27.38
N ASP A 221 6.71 -1.00 -27.77
CA ASP A 221 6.09 -1.01 -29.08
C ASP A 221 4.70 -0.37 -28.92
N PRO A 222 4.46 0.86 -29.43
CA PRO A 222 3.16 1.53 -29.32
C PRO A 222 2.01 0.74 -29.95
N ASP A 223 2.32 -0.12 -30.94
CA ASP A 223 1.34 -0.95 -31.63
C ASP A 223 1.24 -2.37 -31.03
N GLY A 224 2.12 -2.68 -30.06
CA GLY A 224 2.21 -3.97 -29.40
C GLY A 224 1.39 -4.06 -28.11
N PRO A 225 1.32 -5.25 -27.49
CA PRO A 225 0.66 -5.40 -26.19
C PRO A 225 1.44 -4.64 -25.10
N THR A 226 0.70 -3.90 -24.26
CA THR A 226 1.27 -3.18 -23.12
C THR A 226 2.01 -4.13 -22.18
N PRO A 227 3.32 -3.94 -21.94
CA PRO A 227 4.05 -4.77 -21.00
C PRO A 227 3.50 -4.65 -19.57
N ILE A 228 3.46 -5.77 -18.86
CA ILE A 228 2.96 -5.86 -17.47
C ILE A 228 4.08 -5.94 -16.42
N GLY A 229 5.34 -5.93 -16.87
CA GLY A 229 6.52 -6.02 -16.01
C GLY A 229 6.70 -4.78 -15.13
N PRO A 230 7.18 -4.95 -13.88
CA PRO A 230 7.29 -3.84 -12.92
C PRO A 230 8.38 -2.81 -13.29
N ASP A 231 9.27 -3.16 -14.22
CA ASP A 231 10.22 -2.22 -14.83
C ASP A 231 9.53 -1.30 -15.83
N TYR A 232 8.71 -1.84 -16.73
CA TYR A 232 7.93 -1.06 -17.67
C TYR A 232 6.91 -0.16 -16.95
N THR A 233 6.15 -0.71 -15.99
CA THR A 233 5.13 0.09 -15.29
C THR A 233 5.75 1.20 -14.44
N LEU A 234 6.92 0.97 -13.84
CA LEU A 234 7.72 2.03 -13.21
C LEU A 234 8.17 3.06 -14.25
N GLY A 235 8.61 2.60 -15.43
CA GLY A 235 8.99 3.44 -16.56
C GLY A 235 7.91 4.43 -16.95
N ARG A 236 6.73 3.89 -17.29
CA ARG A 236 5.54 4.68 -17.60
C ARG A 236 5.15 5.63 -16.48
N PHE A 237 5.16 5.16 -15.23
CA PHE A 237 4.87 6.01 -14.08
C PHE A 237 5.84 7.19 -14.02
N MET A 238 7.15 6.95 -14.09
CA MET A 238 8.15 8.02 -14.03
C MET A 238 7.99 9.02 -15.19
N GLU A 239 7.67 8.55 -16.39
CA GLU A 239 7.43 9.43 -17.53
C GLU A 239 6.18 10.31 -17.33
N THR A 240 5.09 9.79 -16.76
CA THR A 240 3.92 10.63 -16.45
C THR A 240 4.20 11.75 -15.43
N GLN A 241 5.28 11.62 -14.65
CA GLN A 241 5.72 12.66 -13.70
C GLN A 241 6.67 13.68 -14.36
N ASN A 242 7.08 13.46 -15.60
CA ASN A 242 7.92 14.36 -16.35
C ASN A 242 7.13 15.65 -16.66
N LYS A 243 7.64 16.79 -16.18
CA LYS A 243 6.99 18.09 -16.35
C LYS A 243 7.11 18.65 -17.77
N ASP A 244 8.10 18.14 -18.50
CA ASP A 244 8.39 18.57 -19.87
C ASP A 244 7.68 17.70 -20.91
N LEU A 245 6.99 16.64 -20.47
CA LEU A 245 6.18 15.79 -21.33
C LEU A 245 4.93 16.56 -21.79
N PRO A 246 4.62 16.57 -23.10
CA PRO A 246 3.37 17.13 -23.60
C PRO A 246 2.14 16.54 -22.91
N GLU A 247 1.14 17.38 -22.61
CA GLU A 247 -0.05 16.96 -21.86
C GLU A 247 -0.90 15.90 -22.57
N ASP A 248 -0.88 15.88 -23.91
CA ASP A 248 -1.51 14.84 -24.73
C ASP A 248 -0.81 13.48 -24.61
N GLU A 249 0.52 13.46 -24.70
CA GLU A 249 1.33 12.25 -24.45
C GLU A 249 1.15 11.75 -23.02
N LYS A 250 1.12 12.66 -22.04
CA LYS A 250 0.85 12.31 -20.65
C LYS A 250 -0.52 11.64 -20.47
N LYS A 251 -1.56 12.19 -21.07
CA LYS A 251 -2.91 11.62 -21.03
C LYS A 251 -2.98 10.25 -21.70
N GLU A 252 -2.20 10.02 -22.74
CA GLU A 252 -2.08 8.70 -23.37
C GLU A 252 -1.46 7.67 -22.42
N LEU A 253 -0.35 8.01 -21.74
CA LEU A 253 0.25 7.12 -20.74
C LEU A 253 -0.67 6.88 -19.53
N GLU A 254 -1.42 7.89 -19.11
CA GLU A 254 -2.44 7.76 -18.06
C GLU A 254 -3.60 6.86 -18.49
N ARG A 255 -4.05 6.97 -19.76
CA ARG A 255 -5.07 6.09 -20.35
C ARG A 255 -4.57 4.66 -20.43
N GLU A 256 -3.34 4.43 -20.88
CA GLU A 256 -2.73 3.10 -20.92
C GLU A 256 -2.64 2.47 -19.52
N ARG A 257 -2.27 3.26 -18.50
CA ARG A 257 -2.28 2.82 -17.10
C ARG A 257 -3.68 2.43 -16.65
N ASP A 258 -4.66 3.29 -16.91
CA ASP A 258 -6.04 3.09 -16.46
C ASP A 258 -6.67 1.87 -17.15
N GLU A 259 -6.39 1.66 -18.44
CA GLU A 259 -6.79 0.47 -19.18
C GLU A 259 -6.14 -0.80 -18.60
N GLN A 260 -4.83 -0.78 -18.31
CA GLN A 260 -4.17 -1.93 -17.69
C GLN A 260 -4.74 -2.26 -16.30
N ILE A 261 -5.08 -1.24 -15.49
CA ILE A 261 -5.77 -1.42 -14.21
C ILE A 261 -7.14 -2.11 -14.44
N ARG A 262 -7.91 -1.63 -15.42
CA ARG A 262 -9.23 -2.16 -15.76
C ARG A 262 -9.15 -3.61 -16.22
N GLU A 263 -8.31 -3.91 -17.21
CA GLU A 263 -8.12 -5.26 -17.76
C GLU A 263 -7.67 -6.26 -16.68
N THR A 264 -6.77 -5.85 -15.79
CA THR A 264 -6.35 -6.69 -14.66
C THR A 264 -7.51 -7.00 -13.72
N ALA A 265 -8.43 -6.05 -13.51
CA ALA A 265 -9.62 -6.26 -12.70
C ALA A 265 -10.66 -7.15 -13.38
N LEU A 266 -10.83 -7.02 -14.70
CA LEU A 266 -11.67 -7.93 -15.48
C LEU A 266 -11.12 -9.36 -15.42
N ASP A 267 -9.83 -9.56 -15.62
CA ASP A 267 -9.21 -10.88 -15.52
C ASP A 267 -9.36 -11.48 -14.12
N THR A 268 -9.35 -10.64 -13.08
CA THR A 268 -9.56 -11.05 -11.69
C THR A 268 -11.00 -11.53 -11.45
N LEU A 269 -11.99 -10.79 -11.96
CA LEU A 269 -13.42 -11.02 -11.69
C LEU A 269 -14.06 -12.02 -12.65
N HIS A 270 -13.56 -12.10 -13.89
CA HIS A 270 -14.06 -12.95 -14.96
C HIS A 270 -12.92 -13.72 -15.67
N PRO A 271 -12.29 -14.70 -14.99
CA PRO A 271 -11.11 -15.38 -15.53
C PRO A 271 -11.34 -16.21 -16.81
N ALA A 272 -12.59 -16.44 -17.19
CA ALA A 272 -12.96 -17.13 -18.43
C ALA A 272 -12.60 -16.32 -19.69
N ARG A 273 -12.49 -14.98 -19.59
CA ARG A 273 -12.09 -14.10 -20.70
C ARG A 273 -10.60 -14.19 -21.05
N ILE A 274 -9.79 -14.74 -20.15
CA ILE A 274 -8.33 -14.68 -20.27
C ILE A 274 -7.88 -15.48 -21.50
N PRO A 275 -7.17 -14.85 -22.45
CA PRO A 275 -6.65 -15.52 -23.63
C PRO A 275 -5.78 -16.74 -23.31
N ALA A 276 -5.87 -17.79 -24.15
CA ALA A 276 -5.19 -19.06 -23.91
C ALA A 276 -3.66 -18.93 -23.81
N ASP A 277 -3.07 -18.01 -24.56
CA ASP A 277 -1.63 -17.72 -24.54
C ASP A 277 -1.18 -17.04 -23.23
N ARG A 278 -2.09 -16.43 -22.47
CA ARG A 278 -1.83 -15.87 -21.13
C ARG A 278 -2.01 -16.89 -19.99
N LEU A 279 -2.59 -18.06 -20.26
CA LEU A 279 -2.79 -19.10 -19.25
C LEU A 279 -1.48 -19.84 -18.92
N HIS A 280 -1.32 -20.22 -17.66
CA HIS A 280 -0.24 -21.11 -17.22
C HIS A 280 -0.61 -22.57 -17.55
N PRO A 281 0.34 -23.48 -17.86
CA PRO A 281 0.04 -24.88 -18.12
C PRO A 281 -0.75 -25.60 -17.01
N SER A 282 -0.64 -25.13 -15.76
CA SER A 282 -1.40 -25.65 -14.61
C SER A 282 -2.70 -24.88 -14.31
N ALA A 283 -3.21 -24.06 -15.24
CA ALA A 283 -4.38 -23.21 -15.01
C ALA A 283 -5.62 -24.01 -14.59
N ALA A 284 -5.88 -25.14 -15.23
CA ALA A 284 -7.04 -25.99 -14.91
C ALA A 284 -6.97 -26.53 -13.48
N GLU A 285 -5.83 -27.10 -13.09
CA GLU A 285 -5.60 -27.61 -11.71
C GLU A 285 -5.70 -26.47 -10.69
N ALA A 286 -5.10 -25.31 -10.99
CA ALA A 286 -5.16 -24.14 -10.12
C ALA A 286 -6.59 -23.68 -9.87
N ARG A 287 -7.41 -23.59 -10.93
CA ARG A 287 -8.81 -23.18 -10.87
C ARG A 287 -9.64 -24.17 -10.07
N GLU A 288 -9.48 -25.47 -10.31
CA GLU A 288 -10.20 -26.51 -9.55
C GLU A 288 -9.83 -26.46 -8.06
N LYS A 289 -8.54 -26.47 -7.75
CA LYS A 289 -8.03 -26.53 -6.37
C LYS A 289 -8.38 -25.30 -5.54
N HIS A 290 -8.42 -24.13 -6.16
CA HIS A 290 -8.62 -22.86 -5.47
C HIS A 290 -9.97 -22.18 -5.76
N ALA A 291 -10.92 -22.89 -6.42
CA ALA A 291 -12.24 -22.36 -6.81
C ALA A 291 -12.94 -21.64 -5.65
N GLN A 292 -13.22 -22.33 -4.55
CA GLN A 292 -13.93 -21.75 -3.40
C GLN A 292 -13.23 -20.51 -2.81
N ALA A 293 -11.90 -20.54 -2.73
CA ALA A 293 -11.13 -19.41 -2.20
C ALA A 293 -11.21 -18.20 -3.15
N ASN A 294 -11.11 -18.45 -4.46
CA ASN A 294 -11.23 -17.44 -5.50
C ASN A 294 -12.64 -16.86 -5.58
N ASP A 295 -13.67 -17.70 -5.66
CA ASP A 295 -15.08 -17.30 -5.77
C ASP A 295 -15.49 -16.41 -4.61
N LYS A 296 -15.05 -16.75 -3.39
CA LYS A 296 -15.33 -15.90 -2.23
C LYS A 296 -14.62 -14.55 -2.31
N ALA A 297 -13.42 -14.49 -2.87
CA ALA A 297 -12.70 -13.24 -3.07
C ALA A 297 -13.35 -12.38 -4.16
N THR A 298 -13.75 -12.97 -5.28
CA THR A 298 -14.42 -12.27 -6.38
C THR A 298 -15.83 -11.79 -5.96
N GLU A 299 -16.58 -12.58 -5.18
CA GLU A 299 -17.87 -12.17 -4.60
C GLU A 299 -17.72 -10.90 -3.74
N ILE A 300 -16.80 -10.92 -2.76
CA ILE A 300 -16.56 -9.76 -1.88
C ILE A 300 -16.14 -8.54 -2.70
N LEU A 301 -15.22 -8.71 -3.67
CA LEU A 301 -14.75 -7.60 -4.51
C LEU A 301 -15.88 -7.04 -5.39
N THR A 302 -16.70 -7.91 -5.98
CA THR A 302 -17.88 -7.54 -6.79
C THR A 302 -18.85 -6.70 -5.96
N ASN A 303 -19.20 -7.18 -4.76
CA ASN A 303 -20.11 -6.47 -3.86
C ASN A 303 -19.55 -5.11 -3.42
N VAL A 304 -18.23 -5.02 -3.18
CA VAL A 304 -17.57 -3.74 -2.91
C VAL A 304 -17.68 -2.81 -4.11
N LEU A 305 -17.38 -3.29 -5.33
CA LEU A 305 -17.45 -2.47 -6.54
C LEU A 305 -18.88 -1.98 -6.82
N LEU A 306 -19.90 -2.77 -6.53
CA LEU A 306 -21.30 -2.33 -6.58
C LEU A 306 -21.55 -1.16 -5.61
N VAL A 307 -21.08 -1.25 -4.36
CA VAL A 307 -21.18 -0.12 -3.42
C VAL A 307 -20.48 1.14 -3.96
N LEU A 308 -19.33 0.97 -4.61
CA LEU A 308 -18.57 2.08 -5.18
C LEU A 308 -19.25 2.69 -6.42
N GLN A 309 -19.78 1.88 -7.34
CA GLN A 309 -20.52 2.33 -8.51
C GLN A 309 -21.67 3.28 -8.13
N HIS A 310 -22.35 2.98 -7.03
CA HIS A 310 -23.53 3.72 -6.59
C HIS A 310 -23.24 4.85 -5.57
N GLY A 311 -22.00 5.03 -5.11
CA GLY A 311 -21.74 6.02 -4.04
C GLY A 311 -20.31 6.52 -3.85
N LEU A 312 -19.36 6.17 -4.73
CA LEU A 312 -17.97 6.59 -4.60
C LEU A 312 -17.81 8.10 -4.81
N LYS A 313 -17.28 8.76 -3.78
CA LYS A 313 -16.93 10.17 -3.76
C LYS A 313 -15.45 10.40 -3.52
N ILE A 314 -14.96 11.54 -3.97
CA ILE A 314 -13.60 12.02 -3.71
C ILE A 314 -13.61 13.33 -2.93
N PHE A 315 -12.63 13.51 -2.05
CA PHE A 315 -12.47 14.77 -1.34
C PHE A 315 -11.87 15.83 -2.27
N GLN A 316 -12.59 16.94 -2.44
CA GLN A 316 -12.11 18.13 -3.11
C GLN A 316 -11.83 19.21 -2.05
N PRO A 317 -10.56 19.61 -1.85
CA PRO A 317 -10.24 20.71 -0.94
C PRO A 317 -10.78 22.03 -1.49
N ASP A 318 -11.27 22.89 -0.60
CA ASP A 318 -11.47 24.32 -0.88
C ASP A 318 -10.18 25.11 -0.57
N GLU A 319 -10.20 26.42 -0.80
CA GLU A 319 -9.05 27.31 -0.57
C GLU A 319 -8.55 27.28 0.88
N ASP A 320 -9.43 26.98 1.85
CA ASP A 320 -9.15 26.93 3.29
C ASP A 320 -8.79 25.51 3.80
N GLY A 321 -8.78 24.50 2.92
CA GLY A 321 -8.52 23.11 3.26
C GLY A 321 -9.64 22.39 4.03
N GLY A 322 -10.84 22.99 4.12
CA GLY A 322 -12.08 22.44 4.67
C GLY A 322 -12.67 21.35 3.77
N GLY A 323 -12.94 21.71 2.51
CA GLY A 323 -13.33 20.86 1.38
C GLY A 323 -14.61 20.04 1.54
N GLN A 324 -15.03 19.38 0.46
CA GLN A 324 -16.21 18.53 0.45
C GLN A 324 -16.00 17.24 -0.37
N HIS A 325 -16.81 16.22 -0.09
CA HIS A 325 -16.82 14.98 -0.87
C HIS A 325 -17.78 15.12 -2.06
N ILE A 326 -17.22 15.14 -3.27
CA ILE A 326 -17.96 15.21 -4.54
C ILE A 326 -18.04 13.84 -5.21
N ASP A 327 -19.04 13.63 -6.07
CA ASP A 327 -19.13 12.41 -6.85
C ASP A 327 -17.91 12.22 -7.76
N TYR A 328 -17.39 10.99 -7.79
CA TYR A 328 -16.25 10.65 -8.61
C TYR A 328 -16.68 10.40 -10.07
N GLU A 329 -16.44 11.38 -10.94
CA GLU A 329 -16.80 11.32 -12.37
C GLU A 329 -15.58 11.11 -13.30
N GLN A 330 -14.36 11.20 -12.77
CA GLN A 330 -13.14 11.43 -13.57
C GLN A 330 -12.49 10.16 -14.12
N GLY A 331 -13.01 8.97 -13.80
CA GLY A 331 -12.44 7.73 -14.28
C GLY A 331 -13.08 6.49 -13.66
N ASP A 332 -12.39 5.37 -13.81
CA ASP A 332 -12.90 4.07 -13.42
C ASP A 332 -13.01 3.88 -11.92
N VAL A 333 -14.07 3.22 -11.47
CA VAL A 333 -14.33 2.92 -10.07
C VAL A 333 -13.20 2.10 -9.46
N ILE A 334 -12.66 1.13 -10.19
CA ILE A 334 -11.57 0.27 -9.69
C ILE A 334 -10.31 1.08 -9.32
N ARG A 335 -10.07 2.24 -9.93
CA ARG A 335 -8.92 3.11 -9.59
C ARG A 335 -8.93 3.55 -8.14
N ALA A 336 -10.09 3.59 -7.48
CA ALA A 336 -10.17 3.90 -6.05
C ALA A 336 -9.37 2.87 -5.20
N LEU A 337 -9.27 1.63 -5.65
CA LEU A 337 -8.58 0.51 -4.98
C LEU A 337 -7.21 0.19 -5.62
N ALA A 338 -6.99 0.51 -6.89
CA ALA A 338 -5.84 0.08 -7.69
C ALA A 338 -4.50 0.76 -7.39
N HIS A 339 -4.41 1.73 -6.48
CA HIS A 339 -3.14 2.45 -6.20
C HIS A 339 -2.65 2.22 -4.77
N GLY A 340 -2.96 1.07 -4.15
CA GLY A 340 -2.61 0.79 -2.76
C GLY A 340 -3.25 1.78 -1.78
N GLY A 341 -4.40 2.33 -2.16
CA GLY A 341 -5.22 3.18 -1.32
C GLY A 341 -6.39 2.43 -0.71
N ARG A 342 -7.24 3.16 -0.01
CA ARG A 342 -8.40 2.60 0.69
C ARG A 342 -9.60 3.51 0.47
N VAL A 343 -10.78 2.90 0.41
CA VAL A 343 -12.06 3.60 0.44
C VAL A 343 -12.64 3.43 1.84
N THR A 344 -13.10 4.53 2.43
CA THR A 344 -13.86 4.51 3.68
C THR A 344 -15.35 4.57 3.38
N ILE A 345 -16.09 3.52 3.75
CA ILE A 345 -17.55 3.49 3.69
C ILE A 345 -18.08 3.85 5.09
N ARG A 346 -18.86 4.92 5.19
CA ARG A 346 -19.54 5.32 6.43
C ARG A 346 -20.88 4.61 6.56
N ILE A 347 -21.09 4.00 7.72
CA ILE A 347 -22.29 3.24 8.04
C ILE A 347 -23.09 4.05 9.07
N PRO A 348 -24.34 4.42 8.81
CA PRO A 348 -25.12 5.19 9.78
C PRO A 348 -25.30 4.43 11.10
N ALA A 349 -25.42 5.19 12.20
CA ALA A 349 -25.82 4.69 13.51
C ALA A 349 -27.10 3.84 13.41
N VAL A 350 -27.12 2.73 14.12
CA VAL A 350 -28.22 1.75 14.07
C VAL A 350 -29.27 1.99 15.15
N ALA A 351 -30.52 1.66 14.85
CA ALA A 351 -31.61 1.67 15.80
C ALA A 351 -31.49 0.53 16.83
N GLU A 352 -32.37 0.52 17.83
CA GLU A 352 -32.47 -0.59 18.78
C GLU A 352 -32.97 -1.86 18.10
N GLY A 353 -32.30 -3.00 18.35
CA GLY A 353 -32.62 -4.28 17.71
C GLY A 353 -32.08 -4.45 16.29
N GLU A 354 -31.61 -3.39 15.64
CA GLU A 354 -31.04 -3.46 14.30
C GLU A 354 -29.65 -4.12 14.30
N SER A 355 -29.38 -4.97 13.30
CA SER A 355 -28.08 -5.62 13.16
C SER A 355 -26.97 -4.61 12.87
N ARG A 356 -25.86 -4.72 13.60
CA ARG A 356 -24.67 -3.89 13.40
C ARG A 356 -23.82 -4.37 12.24
N THR A 357 -24.02 -5.61 11.79
CA THR A 357 -23.23 -6.28 10.75
C THR A 357 -23.91 -6.22 9.38
N LYS A 358 -25.02 -5.48 9.22
CA LYS A 358 -25.76 -5.36 7.96
C LYS A 358 -24.86 -5.19 6.72
N LEU A 359 -23.91 -4.24 6.75
CA LEU A 359 -23.00 -4.05 5.61
C LEU A 359 -22.02 -5.24 5.45
N PRO A 360 -21.25 -5.66 6.48
CA PRO A 360 -20.44 -6.87 6.37
C PRO A 360 -21.20 -8.13 5.91
N ASP A 361 -22.43 -8.34 6.37
CA ASP A 361 -23.30 -9.45 5.97
C ASP A 361 -23.63 -9.35 4.48
N LEU A 362 -24.04 -8.16 4.04
CA LEU A 362 -24.35 -7.87 2.64
C LEU A 362 -23.13 -8.08 1.71
N LEU A 363 -21.93 -7.76 2.19
CA LEU A 363 -20.69 -7.98 1.43
C LEU A 363 -20.19 -9.43 1.49
N GLY A 364 -20.84 -10.33 2.25
CA GLY A 364 -20.40 -11.71 2.44
C GLY A 364 -19.17 -11.85 3.35
N VAL A 365 -18.87 -10.84 4.17
CA VAL A 365 -17.72 -10.79 5.10
C VAL A 365 -18.07 -11.45 6.44
N THR A 366 -19.35 -11.42 6.80
CA THR A 366 -19.91 -12.06 7.99
C THR A 366 -21.09 -12.95 7.62
N GLU A 367 -21.30 -13.99 8.41
CA GLU A 367 -22.51 -14.82 8.40
C GLU A 367 -23.25 -14.54 9.71
N GLY A 368 -24.05 -13.47 9.71
CA GLY A 368 -24.68 -12.95 10.91
C GLY A 368 -23.68 -12.27 11.84
N LYS A 369 -23.45 -12.81 13.04
CA LYS A 369 -22.53 -12.18 14.03
C LYS A 369 -21.09 -12.68 13.92
N GLU A 370 -20.86 -13.71 13.12
CA GLU A 370 -19.55 -14.34 12.97
C GLU A 370 -18.90 -13.97 11.64
N ARG A 371 -17.57 -14.07 11.57
CA ARG A 371 -16.83 -13.86 10.32
C ARG A 371 -17.16 -15.03 9.39
N ALA A 372 -17.43 -14.75 8.11
CA ALA A 372 -17.68 -15.78 7.12
C ALA A 372 -16.46 -16.70 6.94
N GLU A 373 -16.71 -17.93 6.50
CA GLU A 373 -15.66 -18.93 6.33
C GLU A 373 -14.60 -18.49 5.30
N GLY A 374 -13.33 -18.81 5.57
CA GLY A 374 -12.22 -18.52 4.66
C GLY A 374 -11.75 -17.06 4.65
N LEU A 375 -12.16 -16.23 5.62
CA LEU A 375 -11.56 -14.92 5.88
C LEU A 375 -10.55 -14.98 7.04
N ASP A 376 -9.38 -14.42 6.83
CA ASP A 376 -8.33 -14.35 7.84
C ASP A 376 -8.66 -13.32 8.92
N ARG A 377 -8.36 -13.64 10.18
CA ARG A 377 -8.27 -12.63 11.24
C ARG A 377 -6.93 -11.92 11.16
N ARG A 378 -6.95 -10.60 11.05
CA ARG A 378 -5.71 -9.80 11.12
C ARG A 378 -5.42 -9.33 12.54
N GLY A 379 -4.16 -9.46 12.96
CA GLY A 379 -3.67 -9.00 14.26
C GLY A 379 -3.24 -7.53 14.27
N PHE A 380 -2.97 -6.94 13.11
CA PHE A 380 -2.52 -5.56 12.97
C PHE A 380 -3.02 -4.92 11.66
N ALA A 381 -3.26 -3.61 11.71
CA ALA A 381 -3.42 -2.74 10.54
C ALA A 381 -2.64 -1.46 10.80
N THR A 382 -2.04 -0.93 9.74
CA THR A 382 -1.29 0.33 9.76
C THR A 382 -2.17 1.57 9.84
N HIS A 383 -3.50 1.38 9.74
CA HIS A 383 -4.51 2.44 9.77
C HIS A 383 -5.70 2.01 10.62
N ARG A 384 -6.32 2.97 11.31
CA ARG A 384 -7.58 2.78 12.04
C ARG A 384 -8.49 3.99 11.82
N THR A 385 -9.78 3.80 11.95
CA THR A 385 -10.74 4.90 11.92
C THR A 385 -11.22 5.24 13.31
N ALA A 386 -11.24 6.52 13.66
CA ALA A 386 -11.93 7.03 14.83
C ALA A 386 -13.17 7.79 14.37
N VAL A 387 -14.33 7.44 14.95
CA VAL A 387 -15.61 8.09 14.66
C VAL A 387 -16.10 8.78 15.92
N ASP A 388 -16.30 10.10 15.83
CA ASP A 388 -16.86 10.89 16.93
C ASP A 388 -18.36 10.59 17.12
N LYS A 389 -18.91 10.95 18.29
CA LYS A 389 -20.35 10.81 18.53
C LYS A 389 -21.14 11.71 17.60
N ASN A 390 -22.30 11.21 17.15
CA ASN A 390 -23.28 12.03 16.45
C ASN A 390 -23.79 13.11 17.42
N ALA A 391 -24.00 14.31 16.91
CA ALA A 391 -24.62 15.38 17.69
C ALA A 391 -26.11 15.08 17.92
N LYS A 392 -26.71 15.75 18.92
CA LYS A 392 -28.09 15.49 19.34
C LYS A 392 -29.14 15.84 18.27
N ASP A 393 -28.77 16.73 17.35
CA ASP A 393 -29.54 17.15 16.17
C ASP A 393 -29.47 16.14 15.01
N GLY A 394 -28.78 15.01 15.19
CA GLY A 394 -28.59 14.00 14.15
C GLY A 394 -27.41 14.27 13.22
N THR A 395 -26.69 15.38 13.42
CA THR A 395 -25.49 15.71 12.64
C THR A 395 -24.43 14.61 12.85
N PRO A 396 -23.95 13.98 11.76
CA PRO A 396 -22.99 12.90 11.86
C PRO A 396 -21.65 13.34 12.48
N GLY A 397 -21.04 12.50 13.33
CA GLY A 397 -19.73 12.78 13.94
C GLY A 397 -18.58 12.82 12.91
N LYS A 398 -17.44 13.43 13.23
CA LYS A 398 -16.27 13.44 12.32
C LYS A 398 -15.62 12.05 12.26
N ILE A 399 -15.17 11.67 11.07
CA ILE A 399 -14.38 10.46 10.81
C ILE A 399 -12.93 10.87 10.60
N LYS A 400 -12.03 10.35 11.44
CA LYS A 400 -10.59 10.57 11.31
C LYS A 400 -9.88 9.25 11.10
N GLU A 401 -9.26 9.09 9.93
CA GLU A 401 -8.28 8.03 9.72
C GLU A 401 -7.00 8.36 10.49
N LYS A 402 -6.54 7.44 11.32
CA LYS A 402 -5.25 7.50 12.02
C LYS A 402 -4.32 6.47 11.39
N GLY A 403 -3.38 6.94 10.55
CA GLY A 403 -2.33 6.12 9.96
C GLY A 403 -1.03 6.10 10.76
N GLY A 404 -0.14 5.15 10.43
CA GLY A 404 1.26 5.13 10.86
C GLY A 404 1.60 4.08 11.94
N ILE A 405 2.90 3.98 12.25
CA ILE A 405 3.48 2.99 13.19
C ILE A 405 2.79 3.00 14.56
N GLY A 406 2.42 4.19 15.05
CA GLY A 406 1.69 4.34 16.32
C GLY A 406 0.30 3.67 16.32
N ALA A 407 -0.39 3.60 15.17
CA ALA A 407 -1.67 2.89 15.06
C ALA A 407 -1.49 1.37 15.10
N SER A 408 -0.45 0.85 14.43
CA SER A 408 -0.10 -0.58 14.45
C SER A 408 0.28 -1.06 15.86
N LEU A 409 1.08 -0.27 16.59
CA LEU A 409 1.43 -0.59 17.98
C LEU A 409 0.19 -0.48 18.90
N THR A 410 -0.60 0.59 18.79
CA THR A 410 -1.80 0.78 19.63
C THR A 410 -2.82 -0.36 19.47
N ASN A 411 -2.98 -0.90 18.25
CA ASN A 411 -3.85 -2.05 17.99
C ASN A 411 -3.38 -3.33 18.71
N MET A 412 -2.06 -3.50 18.87
CA MET A 412 -1.45 -4.67 19.53
C MET A 412 -1.56 -4.61 21.06
N VAL A 413 -1.51 -3.42 21.67
CA VAL A 413 -1.43 -3.24 23.14
C VAL A 413 -2.68 -2.67 23.82
N THR A 414 -3.72 -2.25 23.09
CA THR A 414 -4.96 -1.79 23.76
C THR A 414 -5.61 -2.96 24.52
N PRO A 415 -5.82 -2.91 25.85
CA PRO A 415 -6.48 -3.98 26.60
C PRO A 415 -8.01 -3.94 26.42
N PRO A 416 -8.74 -5.04 26.70
CA PRO A 416 -10.20 -5.04 26.66
C PRO A 416 -10.72 -4.19 27.81
N ILE A 417 -11.57 -3.19 27.54
CA ILE A 417 -12.24 -2.43 28.62
C ILE A 417 -13.49 -3.21 29.05
N PRO A 418 -13.62 -3.61 30.33
CA PRO A 418 -14.83 -4.24 30.84
C PRO A 418 -16.00 -3.22 30.84
N HIS A 419 -17.21 -3.69 30.50
CA HIS A 419 -18.50 -2.97 30.55
C HIS A 419 -18.85 -1.97 29.42
N VAL A 420 -18.10 -1.93 28.30
CA VAL A 420 -18.50 -1.17 27.09
C VAL A 420 -18.71 -2.05 25.84
N GLY A 421 -18.28 -3.32 25.84
CA GLY A 421 -18.34 -4.18 24.63
C GLY A 421 -17.38 -3.68 23.53
N ALA A 422 -17.12 -4.51 22.50
CA ALA A 422 -15.97 -4.33 21.60
C ALA A 422 -16.02 -3.08 20.69
N GLU A 423 -15.48 -1.94 21.15
CA GLU A 423 -15.10 -0.76 20.33
C GLU A 423 -13.79 -1.00 19.54
N ARG A 424 -13.42 -2.26 19.23
CA ARG A 424 -12.22 -2.57 18.45
C ARG A 424 -12.56 -2.69 16.96
N PRO A 425 -11.76 -2.07 16.06
CA PRO A 425 -11.81 -2.40 14.65
C PRO A 425 -11.62 -3.90 14.46
N GLN A 426 -12.57 -4.53 13.80
CA GLN A 426 -12.50 -5.92 13.37
C GLN A 426 -11.76 -5.93 12.03
N MET A 427 -10.61 -6.59 12.00
CA MET A 427 -9.77 -6.65 10.80
C MET A 427 -9.89 -8.04 10.20
N SER A 428 -10.37 -8.08 8.95
CA SER A 428 -10.53 -9.29 8.16
C SER A 428 -9.70 -9.16 6.88
N GLY A 429 -9.26 -10.30 6.37
CA GLY A 429 -8.46 -10.38 5.15
C GLY A 429 -8.94 -11.49 4.23
N LYS A 430 -8.79 -11.30 2.91
CA LYS A 430 -9.04 -12.34 1.92
C LYS A 430 -8.02 -12.26 0.81
N ASP A 431 -7.34 -13.36 0.56
CA ASP A 431 -6.40 -13.49 -0.55
C ASP A 431 -7.15 -13.46 -1.89
N ALA A 432 -6.64 -12.69 -2.85
CA ALA A 432 -7.24 -12.52 -4.16
C ALA A 432 -6.23 -12.92 -5.25
N ALA A 433 -6.72 -13.50 -6.34
CA ALA A 433 -5.93 -13.83 -7.52
C ALA A 433 -5.93 -12.64 -8.49
N VAL A 434 -5.33 -11.50 -8.11
CA VAL A 434 -5.34 -10.29 -8.95
C VAL A 434 -4.55 -10.56 -10.23
N GLY A 435 -5.18 -10.28 -11.38
CA GLY A 435 -4.71 -10.65 -12.72
C GLY A 435 -5.28 -11.98 -13.22
N GLY A 436 -6.13 -12.64 -12.42
CA GLY A 436 -6.92 -13.80 -12.83
C GLY A 436 -6.32 -15.14 -12.44
N ILE A 437 -7.12 -15.98 -11.78
CA ILE A 437 -6.70 -17.32 -11.36
C ILE A 437 -6.29 -18.20 -12.54
N GLY A 438 -5.08 -18.78 -12.44
CA GLY A 438 -4.52 -19.66 -13.47
C GLY A 438 -3.78 -18.94 -14.59
N ALA A 439 -3.84 -17.60 -14.66
CA ALA A 439 -3.02 -16.84 -15.61
C ALA A 439 -1.53 -16.81 -15.18
N LYS A 440 -0.67 -16.47 -16.13
CA LYS A 440 0.75 -16.18 -15.88
C LYS A 440 0.91 -14.76 -15.36
N ASP A 441 1.70 -14.58 -14.31
CA ASP A 441 2.23 -13.27 -13.93
C ASP A 441 3.42 -12.88 -14.84
N TRP A 442 4.00 -11.70 -14.60
CA TRP A 442 5.15 -11.19 -15.37
C TRP A 442 6.43 -12.01 -15.20
N ASN A 443 6.52 -12.92 -14.23
CA ASN A 443 7.61 -13.90 -14.09
C ASN A 443 7.25 -15.25 -14.76
N GLY A 444 6.08 -15.37 -15.39
CA GLY A 444 5.55 -16.62 -15.92
C GLY A 444 5.01 -17.58 -14.86
N GLU A 445 4.86 -17.15 -13.60
CA GLU A 445 4.33 -17.98 -12.52
C GLU A 445 2.80 -17.94 -12.49
N VAL A 446 2.17 -18.99 -11.97
CA VAL A 446 0.70 -19.06 -11.88
C VAL A 446 0.17 -18.09 -10.82
N ILE A 447 -0.83 -17.30 -11.19
CA ILE A 447 -1.56 -16.41 -10.29
C ILE A 447 -2.57 -17.21 -9.46
N LEU A 448 -2.49 -17.09 -8.13
CA LEU A 448 -3.30 -17.83 -7.16
C LEU A 448 -3.80 -16.94 -6.01
N PRO A 449 -4.94 -17.27 -5.38
CA PRO A 449 -5.44 -16.56 -4.20
C PRO A 449 -4.71 -17.04 -2.92
N THR A 450 -3.39 -16.88 -2.87
CA THR A 450 -2.51 -17.29 -1.75
C THR A 450 -1.96 -16.10 -0.95
N GLY A 451 -2.32 -14.88 -1.36
CA GLY A 451 -1.83 -13.63 -0.80
C GLY A 451 -0.56 -13.11 -1.45
N SER A 452 0.01 -13.82 -2.42
CA SER A 452 1.16 -13.38 -3.22
C SER A 452 0.79 -12.40 -4.33
N HIS A 453 -0.39 -12.56 -4.91
CA HIS A 453 -0.90 -11.77 -6.03
C HIS A 453 -2.09 -10.88 -5.60
N GLY A 454 -2.01 -10.34 -4.39
CA GLY A 454 -3.03 -9.45 -3.85
C GLY A 454 -3.76 -9.99 -2.62
N HIS A 455 -4.13 -9.06 -1.75
CA HIS A 455 -4.88 -9.35 -0.54
C HIS A 455 -5.83 -8.21 -0.21
N MET A 456 -7.12 -8.50 -0.12
CA MET A 456 -8.12 -7.53 0.32
C MET A 456 -8.07 -7.37 1.83
N LEU A 457 -7.90 -6.13 2.29
CA LEU A 457 -7.96 -5.74 3.70
C LEU A 457 -9.30 -5.06 3.98
N LEU A 458 -10.01 -5.58 4.98
CA LEU A 458 -11.28 -5.06 5.47
C LEU A 458 -11.11 -4.64 6.93
N VAL A 459 -11.32 -3.35 7.22
CA VAL A 459 -11.25 -2.80 8.59
C VAL A 459 -12.63 -2.27 8.98
N PHE A 460 -13.35 -3.07 9.76
CA PHE A 460 -14.73 -2.79 10.16
C PHE A 460 -14.80 -2.24 11.57
N THR A 461 -15.41 -1.07 11.73
CA THR A 461 -15.79 -0.49 13.02
C THR A 461 -17.32 -0.50 13.10
N PRO A 462 -17.92 -1.32 13.98
CA PRO A 462 -19.38 -1.47 14.04
C PRO A 462 -20.09 -0.15 14.40
N PRO A 463 -21.23 0.18 13.75
CA PRO A 463 -22.08 1.28 14.19
C PRO A 463 -22.70 0.99 15.56
N THR A 464 -23.07 2.05 16.27
CA THR A 464 -23.80 1.98 17.55
C THR A 464 -25.02 2.91 17.49
N ARG A 465 -25.83 2.91 18.55
CA ARG A 465 -26.96 3.86 18.68
C ARG A 465 -26.55 5.34 18.71
N LYS A 466 -25.28 5.64 18.99
CA LYS A 466 -24.80 7.02 19.24
C LYS A 466 -23.67 7.44 18.30
N LYS A 467 -23.13 6.50 17.53
CA LYS A 467 -21.96 6.68 16.67
C LYS A 467 -22.18 5.90 15.39
N ASP A 468 -21.87 6.52 14.28
CA ASP A 468 -21.77 5.84 13.00
C ASP A 468 -20.63 4.80 13.04
N GLY A 469 -20.74 3.80 12.17
CA GLY A 469 -19.71 2.80 11.92
C GLY A 469 -18.93 3.14 10.67
N THR A 470 -17.89 2.35 10.39
CA THR A 470 -17.12 2.45 9.14
C THR A 470 -16.66 1.08 8.66
N LEU A 471 -16.54 0.93 7.36
CA LEU A 471 -15.78 -0.15 6.74
C LEU A 471 -14.73 0.47 5.83
N MET A 472 -13.45 0.23 6.12
CA MET A 472 -12.39 0.55 5.17
C MET A 472 -12.09 -0.68 4.32
N VAL A 473 -12.03 -0.48 3.01
CA VAL A 473 -11.65 -1.52 2.05
C VAL A 473 -10.40 -1.06 1.32
N GLY A 474 -9.41 -1.94 1.18
CA GLY A 474 -8.24 -1.71 0.35
C GLY A 474 -7.67 -3.01 -0.18
N ILE A 475 -6.88 -2.91 -1.25
CA ILE A 475 -6.19 -4.07 -1.83
C ILE A 475 -4.70 -3.85 -1.64
N GLU A 476 -4.11 -4.73 -0.83
CA GLU A 476 -2.67 -4.77 -0.56
C GLU A 476 -1.98 -5.64 -1.61
N THR A 477 -0.75 -5.30 -1.96
CA THR A 477 0.00 -6.06 -2.96
C THR A 477 0.31 -7.50 -2.52
N VAL A 478 0.63 -7.70 -1.24
CA VAL A 478 1.00 -9.00 -0.69
C VAL A 478 0.45 -9.12 0.73
N LYS A 479 -0.05 -10.29 1.13
CA LYS A 479 -0.42 -10.60 2.53
C LYS A 479 0.83 -10.60 3.44
N PRO A 480 0.73 -10.17 4.71
CA PRO A 480 1.82 -10.32 5.67
C PRO A 480 2.35 -11.76 5.71
N GLY A 481 3.66 -11.90 5.52
CA GLY A 481 4.35 -13.19 5.51
C GLY A 481 4.23 -14.01 4.22
N ALA A 482 3.38 -13.63 3.25
CA ALA A 482 3.31 -14.32 1.96
C ALA A 482 4.56 -13.99 1.09
N PRO A 483 4.97 -14.92 0.20
CA PRO A 483 6.05 -14.64 -0.74
C PRO A 483 5.61 -13.57 -1.74
N SER A 484 6.52 -12.68 -2.10
CA SER A 484 6.26 -11.61 -3.05
C SER A 484 6.90 -11.92 -4.41
N PRO A 485 6.16 -11.77 -5.53
CA PRO A 485 6.69 -11.94 -6.89
C PRO A 485 7.73 -10.88 -7.28
N VAL A 486 7.90 -9.83 -6.46
CA VAL A 486 8.86 -8.73 -6.66
C VAL A 486 9.87 -8.59 -5.52
N GLY A 487 9.92 -9.59 -4.63
CA GLY A 487 10.88 -9.62 -3.53
C GLY A 487 10.56 -8.69 -2.37
N TYR A 488 9.34 -8.14 -2.31
CA TYR A 488 8.84 -7.40 -1.15
C TYR A 488 8.71 -8.31 0.09
N LYS A 489 9.02 -7.78 1.27
CA LYS A 489 8.74 -8.45 2.55
C LYS A 489 7.68 -7.65 3.30
N HIS A 490 6.48 -8.20 3.38
CA HIS A 490 5.41 -7.60 4.17
C HIS A 490 5.46 -8.12 5.61
N ASP A 491 5.90 -7.26 6.54
CA ASP A 491 6.02 -7.53 7.97
C ASP A 491 5.42 -6.42 8.84
N VAL A 492 5.44 -6.57 10.16
CA VAL A 492 4.90 -5.58 11.11
C VAL A 492 5.61 -4.21 11.09
N ARG A 493 6.78 -4.11 10.45
CA ARG A 493 7.54 -2.86 10.27
C ARG A 493 7.20 -2.16 8.96
N SER A 494 6.39 -2.81 8.12
CA SER A 494 5.93 -2.25 6.86
C SER A 494 4.98 -1.08 7.11
N THR A 495 5.27 0.03 6.46
CA THR A 495 4.48 1.27 6.49
C THR A 495 4.06 1.60 5.06
N GLU A 496 3.15 2.55 4.88
CA GLU A 496 2.84 3.06 3.54
C GLU A 496 4.11 3.54 2.80
N ALA A 497 5.09 4.09 3.53
CA ALA A 497 6.36 4.56 2.99
C ALA A 497 7.38 3.44 2.66
N THR A 498 7.18 2.22 3.14
CA THR A 498 8.07 1.06 2.89
C THR A 498 7.39 -0.11 2.22
N SER A 499 6.11 0.03 1.89
CA SER A 499 5.35 -0.99 1.17
C SER A 499 5.56 -0.85 -0.33
N ASN A 500 5.27 -1.92 -1.08
CA ASN A 500 5.43 -1.93 -2.53
C ASN A 500 4.86 -0.64 -3.17
N PRO A 501 5.64 0.14 -3.93
CA PRO A 501 5.16 1.38 -4.55
C PRO A 501 4.02 1.13 -5.54
N GLU A 502 3.94 -0.07 -6.10
CA GLU A 502 2.94 -0.51 -7.06
C GLU A 502 1.94 -1.48 -6.41
N SER A 503 0.67 -1.34 -6.76
CA SER A 503 -0.38 -2.27 -6.36
C SER A 503 -0.39 -3.51 -7.27
N PRO A 504 -1.12 -4.58 -6.91
CA PRO A 504 -1.26 -5.75 -7.78
C PRO A 504 -2.09 -5.45 -9.05
N PHE A 505 -2.77 -4.30 -9.13
CA PHE A 505 -3.47 -3.81 -10.33
C PHE A 505 -2.60 -2.87 -11.18
N HIS A 506 -1.28 -2.84 -10.99
CA HIS A 506 -0.34 -1.95 -11.73
C HIS A 506 -0.44 -0.44 -11.43
N GLY A 507 -1.35 -0.03 -10.55
CA GLY A 507 -1.45 1.36 -10.11
C GLY A 507 -0.37 1.73 -9.09
N HIS A 508 0.34 2.82 -9.36
CA HIS A 508 1.36 3.36 -8.47
C HIS A 508 0.76 4.23 -7.35
N LYS A 509 1.27 4.13 -6.13
CA LYS A 509 0.75 4.87 -4.96
C LYS A 509 0.74 6.40 -5.11
N PRO A 510 1.72 7.03 -5.76
CA PRO A 510 1.66 8.48 -6.00
C PRO A 510 0.49 8.91 -6.89
N ASP A 511 -0.09 8.00 -7.68
CA ASP A 511 -1.22 8.24 -8.61
C ASP A 511 -2.59 7.94 -7.98
N LYS A 512 -2.65 7.79 -6.65
CA LYS A 512 -3.93 7.58 -5.95
C LYS A 512 -4.93 8.67 -6.32
N VAL A 513 -6.16 8.25 -6.61
CA VAL A 513 -7.31 9.14 -6.72
C VAL A 513 -7.46 9.99 -5.45
N GLY A 514 -7.64 11.30 -5.61
CA GLY A 514 -7.63 12.31 -4.55
C GLY A 514 -6.23 12.86 -4.25
N SER A 515 -6.08 13.60 -3.14
CA SER A 515 -4.78 14.22 -2.81
C SER A 515 -3.72 13.24 -2.27
N GLY A 516 -4.06 11.95 -2.17
CA GLY A 516 -3.20 10.90 -1.60
C GLY A 516 -3.05 10.95 -0.07
N GLY A 517 -3.73 11.88 0.60
CA GLY A 517 -3.78 11.98 2.06
C GLY A 517 -4.61 10.88 2.74
N THR A 518 -4.49 10.77 4.06
CA THR A 518 -5.35 9.90 4.89
C THR A 518 -6.29 10.69 5.80
N GLY A 519 -5.94 11.93 6.15
CA GLY A 519 -6.66 12.72 7.16
C GLY A 519 -8.09 13.15 6.78
N LYS A 520 -8.47 13.05 5.49
CA LYS A 520 -9.73 13.57 4.95
C LYS A 520 -10.65 12.50 4.35
N ASN A 521 -10.26 11.22 4.43
CA ASN A 521 -10.95 10.12 3.73
C ASN A 521 -11.08 10.45 2.23
N GLU A 522 -9.96 10.51 1.51
CA GLU A 522 -9.91 11.00 0.12
C GLU A 522 -10.83 10.25 -0.84
N ARG A 523 -11.16 8.99 -0.53
CA ARG A 523 -12.16 8.18 -1.23
C ARG A 523 -13.18 7.69 -0.21
N TYR A 524 -14.43 7.98 -0.47
CA TYR A 524 -15.46 7.91 0.56
C TYR A 524 -16.80 7.50 -0.02
N VAL A 525 -17.59 6.77 0.77
CA VAL A 525 -18.99 6.45 0.48
C VAL A 525 -19.80 6.76 1.74
N ASP A 526 -20.91 7.46 1.61
CA ASP A 526 -21.85 7.69 2.71
C ASP A 526 -23.15 6.92 2.47
N LEU A 527 -23.36 5.84 3.22
CA LEU A 527 -24.57 5.01 3.05
C LEU A 527 -25.84 5.78 3.43
N ARG A 528 -25.79 6.73 4.38
CA ARG A 528 -26.97 7.52 4.74
C ARG A 528 -27.39 8.41 3.58
N GLU A 529 -26.41 9.03 2.92
CA GLU A 529 -26.67 9.87 1.76
C GLU A 529 -27.19 9.05 0.58
N MET A 530 -26.55 7.91 0.31
CA MET A 530 -26.96 6.97 -0.73
C MET A 530 -28.43 6.55 -0.57
N GLY A 531 -28.84 6.13 0.64
CA GLY A 531 -30.23 5.75 0.89
C GLY A 531 -31.22 6.91 0.72
N ARG A 532 -30.85 8.12 1.13
CA ARG A 532 -31.70 9.32 0.96
C ARG A 532 -31.91 9.70 -0.49
N ALA A 533 -30.85 9.61 -1.29
CA ALA A 533 -30.90 10.03 -2.67
C ALA A 533 -31.74 9.07 -3.56
N GLN A 534 -32.08 7.89 -3.04
CA GLN A 534 -32.99 6.90 -3.65
C GLN A 534 -34.43 6.98 -3.09
N GLY A 535 -34.78 8.07 -2.39
CA GLY A 535 -36.14 8.36 -1.93
C GLY A 535 -36.60 7.61 -0.67
N GLY A 536 -36.05 6.41 -0.39
CA GLY A 536 -36.48 5.57 0.73
C GLY A 536 -35.71 5.76 2.05
N GLY A 537 -34.49 6.32 2.03
CA GLY A 537 -33.64 6.45 3.22
C GLY A 537 -33.03 5.14 3.73
N ASP A 538 -33.52 3.98 3.27
CA ASP A 538 -33.01 2.64 3.60
C ASP A 538 -31.94 2.20 2.59
N TRP A 539 -30.70 2.55 2.92
CA TRP A 539 -29.53 2.19 2.12
C TRP A 539 -29.34 0.68 2.00
N HIS A 540 -29.78 -0.11 2.99
CA HIS A 540 -29.59 -1.55 2.99
C HIS A 540 -30.52 -2.19 1.99
N ALA A 541 -31.81 -1.84 2.02
CA ALA A 541 -32.78 -2.31 1.03
C ALA A 541 -32.32 -1.99 -0.40
N TYR A 542 -31.86 -0.77 -0.64
CA TYR A 542 -31.35 -0.35 -1.95
C TYR A 542 -30.14 -1.18 -2.40
N LEU A 543 -29.11 -1.35 -1.56
CA LEU A 543 -27.95 -2.14 -1.96
C LEU A 543 -28.28 -3.64 -2.11
N SER A 544 -29.19 -4.17 -1.30
CA SER A 544 -29.70 -5.54 -1.49
C SER A 544 -30.38 -5.71 -2.84
N GLU A 545 -31.18 -4.73 -3.27
CA GLU A 545 -31.79 -4.74 -4.60
C GLU A 545 -30.73 -4.66 -5.71
N VAL A 546 -29.76 -3.75 -5.61
CA VAL A 546 -28.65 -3.63 -6.58
C VAL A 546 -27.91 -4.95 -6.72
N MET A 547 -27.57 -5.61 -5.61
CA MET A 547 -26.88 -6.90 -5.64
C MET A 547 -27.74 -8.03 -6.20
N ALA A 548 -29.05 -8.02 -5.92
CA ALA A 548 -29.98 -8.98 -6.50
C ALA A 548 -30.14 -8.80 -8.02
N GLN A 549 -30.25 -7.55 -8.49
CA GLN A 549 -30.30 -7.21 -9.91
C GLN A 549 -29.01 -7.62 -10.63
N TRP A 550 -27.85 -7.33 -10.03
CA TRP A 550 -26.55 -7.79 -10.55
C TRP A 550 -26.50 -9.31 -10.68
N LYS A 551 -26.92 -10.03 -9.63
CA LYS A 551 -26.95 -11.49 -9.64
C LYS A 551 -27.87 -12.01 -10.74
N ALA A 552 -29.07 -11.45 -10.89
CA ALA A 552 -30.01 -11.84 -11.94
C ALA A 552 -29.42 -11.61 -13.34
N ALA A 553 -28.82 -10.44 -13.58
CA ALA A 553 -28.15 -10.14 -14.84
C ALA A 553 -26.99 -11.10 -15.13
N LEU A 554 -26.22 -11.49 -14.10
CA LEU A 554 -25.14 -12.46 -14.26
C LEU A 554 -25.67 -13.87 -14.56
N ASP A 555 -26.74 -14.29 -13.89
CA ASP A 555 -27.40 -15.59 -14.08
C ASP A 555 -28.04 -15.69 -15.50
N ASP A 556 -28.38 -14.56 -16.13
CA ASP A 556 -28.88 -14.45 -17.51
C ASP A 556 -27.77 -14.48 -18.60
N THR A 557 -26.49 -14.58 -18.20
CA THR A 557 -25.35 -14.66 -19.12
C THR A 557 -24.61 -15.99 -19.00
N GLU A 558 -23.97 -16.44 -20.09
CA GLU A 558 -23.08 -17.60 -20.06
C GLU A 558 -21.66 -17.22 -19.61
N ASP A 559 -20.98 -18.14 -18.92
CA ASP A 559 -19.59 -17.89 -18.51
C ASP A 559 -18.65 -17.84 -19.72
N GLY A 560 -17.93 -16.73 -19.85
CA GLY A 560 -17.03 -16.47 -20.97
C GLY A 560 -17.71 -15.83 -22.18
N SER A 561 -19.00 -15.47 -22.09
CA SER A 561 -19.69 -14.71 -23.12
C SER A 561 -19.33 -13.22 -23.12
N ASP A 562 -19.44 -12.57 -24.28
CA ASP A 562 -19.27 -11.12 -24.43
C ASP A 562 -20.24 -10.33 -23.54
N ALA A 563 -21.48 -10.82 -23.40
CA ALA A 563 -22.48 -10.19 -22.53
C ALA A 563 -22.04 -10.17 -21.05
N ARG A 564 -21.41 -11.25 -20.58
CA ARG A 564 -20.84 -11.29 -19.23
C ARG A 564 -19.64 -10.36 -19.09
N ASP A 565 -18.80 -10.29 -20.12
CA ASP A 565 -17.65 -9.36 -20.15
C ASP A 565 -18.13 -7.90 -20.07
N GLU A 566 -19.15 -7.51 -20.85
CA GLU A 566 -19.77 -6.17 -20.81
C GLU A 566 -20.33 -5.81 -19.42
N LEU A 567 -20.94 -6.77 -18.71
CA LEU A 567 -21.39 -6.56 -17.33
C LEU A 567 -20.21 -6.21 -16.42
N TYR A 568 -19.15 -7.00 -16.44
CA TYR A 568 -17.96 -6.75 -15.62
C TYR A 568 -17.22 -5.47 -16.02
N GLN A 569 -17.14 -5.14 -17.32
CA GLN A 569 -16.63 -3.86 -17.81
C GLN A 569 -17.41 -2.68 -17.22
N GLY A 570 -18.73 -2.78 -17.18
CA GLY A 570 -19.59 -1.79 -16.54
C GLY A 570 -19.34 -1.66 -15.04
N LEU A 571 -19.06 -2.77 -14.35
CA LEU A 571 -18.81 -2.78 -12.91
C LEU A 571 -17.48 -2.11 -12.53
N VAL A 572 -16.39 -2.42 -13.23
CA VAL A 572 -15.06 -1.89 -12.90
C VAL A 572 -14.80 -0.49 -13.47
N GLY A 573 -15.47 -0.15 -14.58
CA GLY A 573 -15.27 1.08 -15.36
C GLY A 573 -15.82 2.36 -14.70
N PRO A 574 -16.07 3.43 -15.48
CA PRO A 574 -16.57 4.70 -14.96
C PRO A 574 -17.90 4.53 -14.22
N ARG A 575 -18.17 5.42 -13.25
CA ARG A 575 -19.45 5.41 -12.55
C ARG A 575 -20.60 5.61 -13.53
N ARG A 576 -21.61 4.72 -13.50
CA ARG A 576 -22.83 4.85 -14.31
C ARG A 576 -24.05 5.32 -13.51
N HIS A 577 -23.98 5.25 -12.18
CA HIS A 577 -25.11 5.54 -11.29
C HIS A 577 -24.83 6.77 -10.43
N PHE A 578 -25.48 7.87 -10.77
CA PHE A 578 -25.42 9.13 -10.02
C PHE A 578 -26.80 9.44 -9.45
N PRO A 579 -26.93 9.60 -8.12
CA PRO A 579 -28.21 9.95 -7.54
C PRO A 579 -28.74 11.27 -8.10
N GLY A 580 -30.01 11.30 -8.52
CA GLY A 580 -30.67 12.49 -9.07
C GLY A 580 -30.35 12.82 -10.54
N ARG A 581 -29.54 12.02 -11.25
CA ARG A 581 -29.44 12.07 -12.71
C ARG A 581 -30.17 10.89 -13.32
N LEU A 582 -31.08 11.16 -14.25
CA LEU A 582 -31.63 10.13 -15.12
C LEU A 582 -30.49 9.54 -15.99
N PRO A 583 -30.55 8.24 -16.34
CA PRO A 583 -29.57 7.66 -17.25
C PRO A 583 -29.55 8.42 -18.59
N PRO A 584 -28.39 8.59 -19.22
CA PRO A 584 -28.31 9.22 -20.53
C PRO A 584 -29.16 8.43 -21.53
N GLY A 585 -30.14 9.09 -22.17
CA GLY A 585 -31.05 8.49 -23.15
C GLY A 585 -32.54 8.52 -22.78
N THR A 586 -32.90 8.93 -21.56
CA THR A 586 -34.29 9.27 -21.21
C THR A 586 -34.54 10.77 -21.38
N GLU A 587 -34.31 11.28 -22.59
CA GLU A 587 -34.96 12.52 -22.99
C GLU A 587 -36.45 12.20 -23.21
N ASP A 588 -37.26 12.95 -22.47
CA ASP A 588 -38.71 13.02 -22.53
C ASP A 588 -39.15 13.10 -24.00
N ARG A 589 -39.59 11.97 -24.57
CA ARG A 589 -40.38 11.98 -25.81
C ARG A 589 -41.74 12.54 -25.42
N GLY A 590 -41.80 13.86 -25.29
CA GLY A 590 -43.03 14.60 -25.20
C GLY A 590 -43.88 14.27 -26.42
N GLU A 591 -44.84 13.38 -26.20
CA GLU A 591 -45.99 13.18 -27.07
C GLU A 591 -46.74 14.51 -27.15
N GLY A 592 -46.44 15.27 -28.20
CA GLY A 592 -47.25 16.39 -28.66
C GLY A 592 -48.09 15.95 -29.85
N GLU A 593 -49.05 15.04 -29.64
CA GLU A 593 -50.22 14.94 -30.51
C GLU A 593 -51.33 15.80 -29.91
N ASP A 594 -51.57 16.97 -30.51
CA ASP A 594 -52.86 17.67 -30.42
C ASP A 594 -53.60 17.45 -31.74
N PRO A 595 -54.74 16.75 -31.75
CA PRO A 595 -55.65 16.75 -32.89
C PRO A 595 -56.64 17.91 -32.76
N GLN A 596 -56.89 18.59 -33.89
CA GLN A 596 -58.02 19.47 -34.25
C GLN A 596 -57.68 20.95 -34.45
N GLY A 597 -57.89 21.39 -35.70
CA GLY A 597 -57.81 22.76 -36.20
C GLY A 597 -57.78 22.78 -37.72
#